data_AF-A0A8J9WNX0-F1
#
_entry.id   AF-A0A8J9WNX0-F1
#
_cell.length_a   1.000
_cell.length_b   1.000
_cell.length_c   1.000
_cell.angle_alpha   90.00
_cell.angle_beta   90.00
_cell.angle_gamma   90.00
#
_symmetry.space_group_name_H-M   'P 1'
#
loop_
_entity.id
_entity.type
_entity.pdbx_description
1 polymer ?
#
loop_
_entity_poly.entity_id
_entity_poly.type
_entity_poly.pdbx_seq_one_letter_code
_entity_poly.pdbx_strand_id
1 'polypeptide(L)'
;MAQPLALDVAAHGEATGWRKGEHLIDALAYIDPLSQEEKAAVDALIMEELKSSTKRPQDYLKEMPALPDFNLEGHPVLKAEYERVKAGQPMAQLDTTRYRLDEPPLNRRNDVAAWKAALDNAHSQLEHQYNRLLNLELLLQFGPKAWQAHIRHLEVGHKRLEETLAETRKAVEAVNRERKVVQLQAQSEMADYESRWAATVAKNREIEAACRELETHLASLRQQLPAQDSGAEKDPFGVREGVGEGSDHTGANGQASEMDES
;
A
#
# COMPACT_ATOMS: atom_id res chain seq x y z
N MET A 1 0.35 22.31 -2.01
CA MET A 1 0.54 21.22 -1.03
C MET A 1 -0.30 20.06 -1.51
N ALA A 2 0.31 18.95 -1.91
CA ALA A 2 -0.45 17.77 -2.31
C ALA A 2 -1.15 17.24 -1.05
N GLN A 3 -2.47 17.16 -1.08
CA GLN A 3 -3.24 16.51 -0.03
C GLN A 3 -2.70 15.08 0.07
N PRO A 4 -2.32 14.60 1.26
CA PRO A 4 -1.98 13.18 1.40
C PRO A 4 -3.17 12.36 0.87
N LEU A 5 -2.91 11.23 0.22
CA LEU A 5 -3.95 10.25 -0.15
C LEU A 5 -4.61 9.75 1.14
N ALA A 6 -5.52 10.55 1.67
CA ALA A 6 -6.45 10.12 2.69
C ALA A 6 -7.43 9.18 2.00
N LEU A 7 -7.70 8.05 2.65
CA LEU A 7 -8.81 7.20 2.25
C LEU A 7 -10.08 7.95 2.66
N ASP A 8 -10.62 8.75 1.73
CA ASP A 8 -11.94 9.33 1.91
C ASP A 8 -12.95 8.17 1.93
N VAL A 9 -13.76 8.12 2.98
CA VAL A 9 -14.88 7.18 3.09
C VAL A 9 -15.98 7.68 2.15
N ALA A 10 -15.77 7.47 0.85
CA ALA A 10 -16.70 7.85 -0.20
C ALA A 10 -17.66 6.68 -0.49
N ALA A 11 -18.92 7.00 -0.76
CA ALA A 11 -19.89 5.99 -1.19
C ALA A 11 -19.44 5.35 -2.52
N HIS A 12 -19.99 4.19 -2.86
CA HIS A 12 -19.63 3.48 -4.09
C HIS A 12 -19.72 4.40 -5.32
N GLY A 13 -18.61 4.55 -6.05
CA GLY A 13 -18.52 5.37 -7.26
C GLY A 13 -18.08 6.82 -7.04
N GLU A 14 -18.05 7.30 -5.79
CA GLU A 14 -17.58 8.65 -5.43
C GLU A 14 -16.08 8.72 -5.14
N ALA A 15 -15.42 7.56 -5.00
CA ALA A 15 -13.98 7.49 -4.78
C ALA A 15 -13.20 8.09 -5.96
N THR A 16 -12.24 8.95 -5.65
CA THR A 16 -11.30 9.53 -6.62
C THR A 16 -10.00 8.73 -6.65
N GLY A 17 -9.29 8.80 -7.77
CA GLY A 17 -8.05 8.04 -7.97
C GLY A 17 -8.28 6.56 -8.32
N TRP A 18 -7.40 5.68 -7.84
CA TRP A 18 -7.27 4.28 -8.28
C TRP A 18 -8.47 3.43 -7.88
N ARG A 19 -9.28 3.92 -6.93
CA ARG A 19 -10.54 3.32 -6.49
C ARG A 19 -11.75 3.79 -7.29
N LYS A 20 -11.58 4.60 -8.33
CA LYS A 20 -12.70 5.11 -9.13
C LYS A 20 -13.44 3.96 -9.82
N GLY A 21 -14.70 3.78 -9.42
CA GLY A 21 -15.55 2.70 -9.92
C GLY A 21 -15.36 1.35 -9.21
N GLU A 22 -14.54 1.29 -8.16
CA GLU A 22 -14.40 0.10 -7.33
C GLU A 22 -15.36 0.13 -6.13
N HIS A 23 -15.68 -1.05 -5.60
CA HIS A 23 -16.44 -1.18 -4.36
C HIS A 23 -15.56 -0.84 -3.16
N LEU A 24 -16.14 -0.24 -2.12
CA LEU A 24 -15.46 -0.05 -0.86
C LEU A 24 -15.18 -1.44 -0.25
N ILE A 25 -13.91 -1.83 -0.21
CA ILE A 25 -13.47 -3.06 0.45
C ILE A 25 -13.34 -2.75 1.94
N ASP A 26 -14.15 -3.41 2.76
CA ASP A 26 -14.07 -3.33 4.22
C ASP A 26 -13.24 -4.49 4.79
N ALA A 27 -12.26 -4.15 5.64
CA ALA A 27 -11.40 -5.11 6.33
C ALA A 27 -11.00 -4.51 7.68
N LEU A 28 -11.49 -5.10 8.77
CA LEU A 28 -11.48 -4.51 10.11
C LEU A 28 -10.32 -5.04 10.98
N ALA A 29 -9.11 -4.54 10.72
CA ALA A 29 -7.88 -5.04 11.35
C ALA A 29 -7.83 -5.03 12.90
N TYR A 30 -8.59 -4.16 13.59
CA TYR A 30 -8.64 -4.15 15.06
C TYR A 30 -9.61 -5.18 15.66
N ILE A 31 -10.56 -5.68 14.87
CA ILE A 31 -11.57 -6.66 15.29
C ILE A 31 -11.14 -8.06 14.85
N ASP A 32 -10.57 -8.17 13.64
CA ASP A 32 -10.21 -9.42 12.99
C ASP A 32 -8.69 -9.52 12.76
N PRO A 33 -7.92 -9.91 13.81
CA PRO A 33 -6.48 -10.10 13.68
C PRO A 33 -6.17 -11.45 13.03
N LEU A 34 -5.63 -11.43 11.81
CA LEU A 34 -5.17 -12.67 11.15
C LEU A 34 -3.98 -13.30 11.87
N SER A 35 -4.09 -14.60 12.14
CA SER A 35 -2.99 -15.45 12.58
C SER A 35 -1.93 -15.61 11.49
N GLN A 36 -0.72 -16.05 11.87
CA GLN A 36 0.36 -16.24 10.91
C GLN A 36 0.05 -17.37 9.90
N GLU A 37 -0.70 -18.38 10.32
CA GLU A 37 -1.10 -19.52 9.48
C GLU A 37 -2.12 -19.08 8.42
N GLU A 38 -3.13 -18.30 8.81
CA GLU A 38 -4.12 -17.73 7.88
C GLU A 38 -3.46 -16.81 6.86
N LYS A 39 -2.48 -16.00 7.27
CA LYS A 39 -1.71 -15.16 6.32
C LYS A 39 -0.99 -16.01 5.28
N ALA A 40 -0.31 -17.07 5.70
CA ALA A 40 0.40 -17.95 4.77
C ALA A 40 -0.57 -18.66 3.81
N ALA A 41 -1.75 -19.08 4.29
CA ALA A 41 -2.79 -19.67 3.45
C ALA A 41 -3.35 -18.65 2.44
N VAL A 42 -3.63 -17.42 2.87
CA VAL A 42 -4.09 -16.33 2.00
C VAL A 42 -3.03 -15.99 0.95
N ASP A 43 -1.75 -15.89 1.34
CA ASP A 43 -0.65 -15.63 0.41
C ASP A 43 -0.52 -16.76 -0.64
N ALA A 44 -0.75 -18.02 -0.24
CA ALA A 44 -0.75 -19.15 -1.17
C ALA A 44 -1.90 -19.04 -2.20
N LEU A 45 -3.10 -18.67 -1.76
CA LEU A 45 -4.25 -18.45 -2.64
C LEU A 45 -4.02 -17.27 -3.59
N ILE A 46 -3.44 -16.16 -3.09
CA ILE A 46 -3.07 -15.01 -3.93
C ILE A 46 -2.04 -15.43 -4.98
N MET A 47 -1.03 -16.22 -4.60
CA MET A 47 -0.04 -16.72 -5.56
C MET A 47 -0.63 -17.67 -6.60
N GLU A 48 -1.63 -18.48 -6.25
CA GLU A 48 -2.33 -19.35 -7.19
C GLU A 48 -3.17 -18.53 -8.18
N GLU A 49 -3.92 -17.54 -7.70
CA GLU A 49 -4.66 -16.59 -8.55
C GLU A 49 -3.75 -15.78 -9.46
N LEU A 50 -2.59 -15.34 -8.96
CA LEU A 50 -1.60 -14.64 -9.79
C LEU A 50 -1.04 -15.53 -10.90
N LYS A 51 -0.93 -16.85 -10.68
CA LYS A 51 -0.48 -17.81 -11.71
C LYS A 51 -1.59 -18.15 -12.71
N SER A 52 -2.82 -18.28 -12.26
CA SER A 52 -3.97 -18.66 -13.10
C SER A 52 -4.53 -17.47 -13.90
N SER A 53 -4.39 -16.25 -13.38
CA SER A 53 -4.96 -15.06 -13.99
C SER A 53 -4.24 -14.66 -15.28
N THR A 54 -5.01 -14.46 -16.35
CA THR A 54 -4.53 -13.91 -17.63
C THR A 54 -4.67 -12.38 -17.69
N LYS A 55 -5.24 -11.77 -16.65
CA LYS A 55 -5.43 -10.32 -16.55
C LYS A 55 -4.09 -9.66 -16.28
N ARG A 56 -3.72 -8.65 -17.07
CA ARG A 56 -2.57 -7.82 -16.74
C ARG A 56 -2.89 -7.02 -15.47
N PRO A 57 -2.01 -7.00 -14.47
CA PRO A 57 -2.18 -6.12 -13.31
C PRO A 57 -2.39 -4.68 -13.78
N GLN A 58 -3.32 -3.96 -13.16
CA GLN A 58 -3.44 -2.53 -13.43
C GLN A 58 -2.14 -1.82 -13.04
N ASP A 59 -1.80 -0.77 -13.78
CA ASP A 59 -0.60 0.02 -13.50
C ASP A 59 -0.81 0.85 -12.23
N TYR A 60 -0.31 0.32 -11.10
CA TYR A 60 -0.38 0.95 -9.79
C TYR A 60 0.42 2.27 -9.70
N LEU A 61 1.25 2.57 -10.70
CA LEU A 61 2.05 3.80 -10.77
C LEU A 61 1.33 4.93 -11.51
N LYS A 62 0.21 4.65 -12.20
CA LYS A 62 -0.49 5.60 -13.08
C LYS A 62 -0.88 6.92 -12.40
N GLU A 63 -1.15 6.87 -11.10
CA GLU A 63 -1.59 8.02 -10.31
C GLU A 63 -0.47 8.73 -9.57
N MET A 64 0.71 8.11 -9.50
CA MET A 64 1.86 8.79 -8.95
C MET A 64 2.32 9.85 -9.94
N PRO A 65 2.78 11.01 -9.45
CA PRO A 65 3.41 11.99 -10.33
C PRO A 65 4.53 11.29 -11.10
N ALA A 66 4.65 11.60 -12.39
CA ALA A 66 5.70 11.04 -13.22
C ALA A 66 7.05 11.29 -12.53
N LEU A 67 7.90 10.26 -12.52
CA LEU A 67 9.25 10.41 -12.00
C LEU A 67 9.91 11.60 -12.73
N PRO A 68 10.56 12.51 -12.01
CA PRO A 68 11.32 13.57 -12.65
C PRO A 68 12.29 12.97 -13.66
N ASP A 69 12.36 13.55 -14.85
CA ASP A 69 13.30 13.08 -15.87
C ASP A 69 14.72 13.10 -15.29
N PHE A 70 15.42 11.97 -15.42
CA PHE A 70 16.81 11.87 -15.01
C PHE A 70 17.68 12.67 -15.99
N ASN A 71 17.82 13.97 -15.73
CA ASN A 71 18.58 14.87 -16.58
C ASN A 71 19.92 15.27 -15.92
N LEU A 72 21.03 14.91 -16.56
CA LEU A 72 22.39 15.29 -16.18
C LEU A 72 23.03 16.29 -17.16
N GLU A 73 22.27 16.90 -18.07
CA GLU A 73 22.76 17.83 -19.10
C GLU A 73 23.47 19.05 -18.50
N GLY A 74 23.01 19.54 -17.33
CA GLY A 74 23.64 20.64 -16.60
C GLY A 74 24.88 20.23 -15.77
N HIS A 75 25.19 18.94 -15.70
CA HIS A 75 26.23 18.40 -14.83
C HIS A 75 27.16 17.45 -15.60
N PRO A 76 28.08 17.98 -16.43
CA PRO A 76 28.93 17.16 -17.30
C PRO A 76 29.80 16.17 -16.52
N VAL A 77 30.24 16.53 -15.32
CA VAL A 77 31.02 15.66 -14.42
C VAL A 77 30.16 14.48 -13.95
N LEU A 78 28.93 14.74 -13.49
CA LEU A 78 28.02 13.69 -13.05
C LEU A 78 27.62 12.77 -14.20
N LYS A 79 27.42 13.33 -15.41
CA LYS A 79 27.13 12.55 -16.62
C LYS A 79 28.27 11.60 -16.97
N ALA A 80 29.52 12.10 -16.94
CA ALA A 80 30.70 11.27 -17.20
C ALA A 80 30.87 10.15 -16.17
N GLU A 81 30.69 10.46 -14.88
CA GLU A 81 30.74 9.47 -13.80
C GLU A 81 29.61 8.44 -13.89
N TYR A 82 28.40 8.87 -14.25
CA TYR A 82 27.27 7.98 -14.48
C TYR A 82 27.56 6.99 -15.62
N GLU A 83 28.07 7.46 -16.76
CA GLU A 83 28.45 6.57 -17.87
C GLU A 83 29.59 5.63 -17.49
N ARG A 84 30.58 6.10 -16.71
CA ARG A 84 31.67 5.25 -16.19
C ARG A 84 31.13 4.11 -15.31
N VAL A 85 30.24 4.43 -14.37
CA VAL A 85 29.62 3.45 -13.46
C VAL A 85 28.72 2.49 -14.22
N LYS A 86 27.94 3.00 -15.18
CA LYS A 86 27.08 2.19 -16.08
C LYS A 86 27.90 1.23 -16.93
N ALA A 87 29.10 1.64 -17.36
CA ALA A 87 30.06 0.79 -18.06
C ALA A 87 30.84 -0.16 -17.13
N GLY A 88 30.58 -0.14 -15.81
CA GLY A 88 31.27 -0.98 -14.82
C GLY A 88 32.75 -0.67 -14.66
N GLN A 89 33.22 0.50 -15.10
CA GLN A 89 34.63 0.85 -15.06
C GLN A 89 35.02 1.30 -13.64
N PRO A 90 36.07 0.71 -13.03
CA PRO A 90 36.54 1.14 -11.71
C PRO A 90 37.08 2.58 -11.77
N MET A 91 37.05 3.27 -10.63
CA MET A 91 37.55 4.64 -10.52
C MET A 91 39.08 4.63 -10.66
N ALA A 92 39.63 5.62 -11.35
CA ALA A 92 41.08 5.82 -11.38
C ALA A 92 41.60 6.04 -9.96
N GLN A 93 42.73 5.41 -9.62
CA GLN A 93 43.36 5.63 -8.32
C GLN A 93 43.82 7.08 -8.22
N LEU A 94 43.64 7.68 -7.04
CA LEU A 94 44.12 9.02 -6.78
C LEU A 94 45.64 9.05 -6.93
N ASP A 95 46.16 9.96 -7.75
CA ASP A 95 47.59 10.17 -7.85
C ASP A 95 48.13 10.78 -6.55
N THR A 96 48.90 9.98 -5.82
CA THR A 96 49.55 10.40 -4.56
C THR A 96 50.98 10.88 -4.77
N THR A 97 51.55 10.72 -5.97
CA THR A 97 52.96 11.07 -6.26
C THR A 97 53.18 12.57 -6.15
N ARG A 98 52.16 13.37 -6.52
CA ARG A 98 52.16 14.83 -6.36
C ARG A 98 52.41 15.28 -4.92
N TYR A 99 51.97 14.52 -3.92
CA TYR A 99 52.09 14.89 -2.51
C TYR A 99 53.31 14.28 -1.81
N ARG A 100 54.13 13.55 -2.56
CA ARG A 100 55.35 12.93 -2.06
C ARG A 100 56.55 13.68 -2.59
N LEU A 101 57.58 13.77 -1.76
CA LEU A 101 58.88 14.30 -2.14
C LEU A 101 59.78 13.13 -2.55
N ASP A 102 59.36 12.41 -3.59
CA ASP A 102 60.10 11.25 -4.08
C ASP A 102 61.25 11.74 -4.99
N GLU A 103 62.42 11.15 -4.81
CA GLU A 103 63.55 11.36 -5.73
C GLU A 103 63.21 10.78 -7.11
N PRO A 104 63.84 11.31 -8.19
CA PRO A 104 63.74 10.67 -9.50
C PRO A 104 64.10 9.18 -9.41
N PRO A 105 63.35 8.30 -10.10
CA PRO A 105 63.60 6.87 -10.04
C PRO A 105 65.03 6.56 -10.50
N LEU A 106 65.65 5.50 -9.96
CA LEU A 106 67.08 5.20 -10.15
C LEU A 106 67.52 5.24 -11.63
N ASN A 107 66.64 4.80 -12.54
CA ASN A 107 66.86 4.78 -13.98
C ASN A 107 66.81 6.16 -14.68
N ARG A 108 66.31 7.20 -14.01
CA ARG A 108 66.20 8.59 -14.52
C ARG A 108 67.05 9.59 -13.74
N ARG A 109 67.91 9.15 -12.82
CA ARG A 109 68.80 10.05 -12.07
C ARG A 109 69.89 10.71 -12.91
N ASN A 110 70.18 10.18 -14.10
CA ASN A 110 71.11 10.82 -15.03
C ASN A 110 70.42 11.88 -15.92
N ASP A 111 69.09 11.99 -15.84
CA ASP A 111 68.31 12.94 -16.62
C ASP A 111 68.07 14.23 -15.82
N VAL A 112 68.59 15.34 -16.34
CA VAL A 112 68.44 16.67 -15.73
C VAL A 112 66.97 17.10 -15.70
N ALA A 113 66.15 16.69 -16.67
CA ALA A 113 64.72 17.05 -16.70
C ALA A 113 63.95 16.38 -15.55
N ALA A 114 64.28 15.12 -15.23
CA ALA A 114 63.67 14.41 -14.10
C ALA A 114 63.98 15.07 -12.75
N TRP A 115 65.22 15.56 -12.57
CA TRP A 115 65.59 16.34 -11.38
C TRP A 115 64.92 17.70 -11.30
N LYS A 116 64.75 18.40 -12.44
CA LYS A 116 63.99 19.66 -12.48
C LYS A 116 62.53 19.44 -12.07
N ALA A 117 61.89 18.40 -12.59
CA ALA A 117 60.52 18.07 -12.20
C ALA A 117 60.38 17.72 -10.71
N ALA A 118 61.35 16.99 -10.13
CA ALA A 118 61.37 16.71 -8.70
C ALA A 118 61.58 17.99 -7.85
N LEU A 119 62.44 18.90 -8.31
CA LEU A 119 62.67 20.19 -7.67
C LEU A 119 61.43 21.10 -7.73
N ASP A 120 60.76 21.16 -8.88
CA ASP A 120 59.52 21.94 -9.04
C ASP A 120 58.39 21.40 -8.14
N ASN A 121 58.30 20.07 -7.99
CA ASN A 121 57.42 19.43 -7.02
C ASN A 121 57.81 19.84 -5.58
N ALA A 122 59.10 19.81 -5.24
CA ALA A 122 59.60 20.23 -3.93
C ALA A 122 59.21 21.69 -3.59
N HIS A 123 59.39 22.61 -4.55
CA HIS A 123 58.98 24.00 -4.40
C HIS A 123 57.46 24.11 -4.21
N SER A 124 56.67 23.39 -5.01
CA SER A 124 55.21 23.35 -4.88
C SER A 124 54.80 22.84 -3.49
N GLN A 125 55.49 21.83 -2.95
CA GLN A 125 55.23 21.30 -1.61
C GLN A 125 55.58 22.30 -0.51
N LEU A 126 56.68 23.03 -0.63
CA LEU A 126 57.04 24.10 0.30
C LEU A 126 55.91 25.13 0.41
N GLU A 127 55.43 25.61 -0.74
CA GLU A 127 54.32 26.58 -0.80
C GLU A 127 53.02 25.99 -0.23
N HIS A 128 52.74 24.72 -0.48
CA HIS A 128 51.60 24.03 0.15
C HIS A 128 51.73 23.94 1.67
N GLN A 129 52.93 23.68 2.22
CA GLN A 129 53.15 23.69 3.67
C GLN A 129 52.97 25.08 4.27
N TYR A 130 53.45 26.13 3.57
CA TYR A 130 53.23 27.50 4.01
C TYR A 130 51.73 27.86 4.06
N ASN A 131 50.99 27.55 3.00
CA ASN A 131 49.53 27.73 2.98
C ASN A 131 48.83 26.90 4.07
N ARG A 132 49.29 25.67 4.32
CA ARG A 132 48.76 24.84 5.40
C ARG A 132 48.96 25.49 6.76
N LEU A 133 50.13 26.06 7.03
CA LEU A 133 50.40 26.78 8.28
C LEU A 133 49.43 27.96 8.44
N LEU A 134 49.29 28.78 7.41
CA LEU A 134 48.37 29.93 7.42
C LEU A 134 46.91 29.49 7.65
N ASN A 135 46.47 28.41 6.98
CA ASN A 135 45.13 27.85 7.19
C ASN A 135 44.94 27.30 8.61
N LEU A 136 45.98 26.68 9.19
CA LEU A 136 45.94 26.19 10.57
C LEU A 136 45.91 27.34 11.57
N GLU A 137 46.65 28.42 11.34
CA GLU A 137 46.59 29.63 12.15
C GLU A 137 45.17 30.24 12.12
N LEU A 138 44.57 30.32 10.92
CA LEU A 138 43.19 30.77 10.78
C LEU A 138 42.19 29.85 11.51
N LEU A 139 42.38 28.52 11.39
CA LEU A 139 41.56 27.54 12.08
C LEU A 139 41.72 27.64 13.60
N LEU A 140 42.92 27.86 14.12
CA LEU A 140 43.15 28.05 15.56
C LEU A 140 42.45 29.31 16.08
N GLN A 141 42.46 30.39 15.29
CA GLN A 141 41.83 31.66 15.66
C GLN A 141 40.29 31.62 15.58
N PHE A 142 39.74 31.07 14.50
CA PHE A 142 38.30 31.17 14.20
C PHE A 142 37.54 29.85 14.29
N GLY A 143 38.24 28.71 14.19
CA GLY A 143 37.66 27.38 14.18
C GLY A 143 36.75 27.08 15.37
N PRO A 144 37.17 27.33 16.63
CA PRO A 144 36.29 27.05 17.78
C PRO A 144 34.96 27.80 17.72
N LYS A 145 34.96 29.08 17.32
CA LYS A 145 33.75 29.90 17.21
C LYS A 145 32.88 29.47 16.03
N ALA A 146 33.50 29.22 14.87
CA ALA A 146 32.80 28.75 13.68
C ALA A 146 32.15 27.38 13.93
N TRP A 147 32.86 26.48 14.59
CA TRP A 147 32.37 25.15 14.94
C TRP A 147 31.21 25.21 15.93
N GLN A 148 31.30 26.05 16.97
CA GLN A 148 30.18 26.27 17.89
C GLN A 148 28.95 26.84 17.17
N ALA A 149 29.13 27.79 16.25
CA ALA A 149 28.02 28.32 15.45
C ALA A 149 27.40 27.23 14.56
N HIS A 150 28.23 26.38 13.94
CA HIS A 150 27.77 25.25 13.14
C HIS A 150 26.98 24.24 13.97
N ILE A 151 27.49 23.86 15.16
CA ILE A 151 26.77 22.98 16.09
C ILE A 151 25.40 23.57 16.45
N ARG A 152 25.33 24.85 16.81
CA ARG A 152 24.04 25.50 17.13
C ARG A 152 23.07 25.46 15.95
N HIS A 153 23.55 25.65 14.73
CA HIS A 153 22.71 25.53 13.53
C HIS A 153 22.18 24.11 13.35
N LEU A 154 23.04 23.10 13.55
CA LEU A 154 22.64 21.69 13.52
C LEU A 154 21.64 21.35 14.62
N GLU A 155 21.82 21.85 15.84
CA GLU A 155 20.89 21.65 16.96
C GLU A 155 19.50 22.23 16.66
N VAL A 156 19.43 23.40 16.04
CA VAL A 156 18.15 23.99 15.60
C VAL A 156 17.50 23.12 14.52
N GLY A 157 18.28 22.66 13.54
CA GLY A 157 17.78 21.75 12.49
C GLY A 157 17.26 20.43 13.07
N HIS A 158 17.99 19.88 14.04
CA HIS A 158 17.63 18.65 14.74
C HIS A 158 16.31 18.81 15.50
N LYS A 159 16.18 19.86 16.32
CA LYS A 159 14.93 20.15 17.06
C LYS A 159 13.73 20.30 16.14
N ARG A 160 13.89 21.01 15.02
CA ARG A 160 12.82 21.14 14.01
C ARG A 160 12.39 19.77 13.46
N LEU A 161 13.36 18.90 13.16
CA LEU A 161 13.05 17.55 12.67
C LEU A 161 12.36 16.71 13.76
N GLU A 162 12.80 16.79 15.00
CA GLU A 162 12.15 16.12 16.13
C GLU A 162 10.70 16.60 16.33
N GLU A 163 10.45 17.91 16.24
CA GLU A 163 9.10 18.49 16.29
C GLU A 163 8.22 17.96 15.17
N THR A 164 8.69 17.98 13.92
CA THR A 164 7.92 17.44 12.78
C THR A 164 7.66 15.93 12.92
N LEU A 165 8.60 15.18 13.50
CA LEU A 165 8.44 13.76 13.76
C LEU A 165 7.41 13.51 14.89
N ALA A 166 7.42 14.34 15.93
CA ALA A 166 6.43 14.26 17.01
C ALA A 166 5.02 14.61 16.50
N GLU A 167 4.90 15.64 15.66
CA GLU A 167 3.63 16.05 15.05
C GLU A 167 3.06 14.96 14.13
N THR A 168 3.89 14.40 13.26
CA THR A 168 3.48 13.30 12.37
C THR A 168 3.09 12.04 13.15
N ARG A 169 3.82 11.68 14.21
CA ARG A 169 3.43 10.57 15.11
C ARG A 169 2.08 10.84 15.78
N LYS A 170 1.85 12.06 16.28
CA LYS A 170 0.57 12.45 16.87
C LYS A 170 -0.57 12.36 15.86
N ALA A 171 -0.35 12.77 14.62
CA ALA A 171 -1.34 12.65 13.55
C ALA A 171 -1.65 11.17 13.23
N VAL A 172 -0.63 10.32 13.12
CA VAL A 172 -0.80 8.87 12.92
C VAL A 172 -1.57 8.24 14.07
N GLU A 173 -1.23 8.58 15.33
CA GLU A 173 -1.96 8.10 16.49
C GLU A 173 -3.41 8.55 16.53
N ALA A 174 -3.69 9.80 16.17
CA ALA A 174 -5.05 10.33 16.11
C ALA A 174 -5.91 9.51 15.12
N VAL A 175 -5.39 9.29 13.91
CA VAL A 175 -6.05 8.47 12.88
C VAL A 175 -6.25 7.03 13.37
N ASN A 176 -5.24 6.42 13.99
CA ASN A 176 -5.36 5.05 14.51
C ASN A 176 -6.37 4.94 15.66
N ARG A 177 -6.45 5.95 16.54
CA ARG A 177 -7.45 6.01 17.61
C ARG A 177 -8.86 6.12 17.04
N GLU A 178 -9.06 7.01 16.07
CA GLU A 178 -10.35 7.19 15.39
C GLU A 178 -10.79 5.89 14.70
N ARG A 179 -9.89 5.27 13.90
CA ARG A 179 -10.15 3.96 13.27
C ARG A 179 -10.55 2.91 14.29
N LYS A 180 -9.82 2.81 15.41
CA LYS A 180 -10.14 1.83 16.45
C LYS A 180 -11.53 2.04 17.04
N VAL A 181 -11.94 3.28 17.30
CA VAL A 181 -13.27 3.59 17.83
C VAL A 181 -14.35 3.17 16.84
N VAL A 182 -14.22 3.55 15.56
CA VAL A 182 -15.19 3.19 14.51
C VAL A 182 -15.31 1.67 14.38
N GLN A 183 -14.19 0.96 14.37
CA GLN A 183 -14.20 -0.50 14.25
C GLN A 183 -14.85 -1.17 15.48
N LEU A 184 -14.55 -0.73 16.70
CA LEU A 184 -15.18 -1.30 17.90
C LEU A 184 -16.70 -1.03 17.95
N GLN A 185 -17.16 0.10 17.44
CA GLN A 185 -18.59 0.37 17.28
C GLN A 185 -19.22 -0.59 16.27
N ALA A 186 -18.62 -0.74 15.09
CA ALA A 186 -19.07 -1.70 14.08
C ALA A 186 -19.10 -3.13 14.62
N GLN A 187 -18.14 -3.53 15.48
CA GLN A 187 -18.14 -4.84 16.12
C GLN A 187 -19.41 -5.09 16.94
N SER A 188 -19.84 -4.10 17.72
CA SER A 188 -21.05 -4.22 18.54
C SER A 188 -22.31 -4.35 17.69
N GLU A 189 -22.39 -3.60 16.59
CA GLU A 189 -23.49 -3.70 15.62
C GLU A 189 -23.49 -5.05 14.90
N MET A 190 -22.32 -5.55 14.49
CA MET A 190 -22.18 -6.87 13.87
C MET A 190 -22.64 -7.99 14.81
N ALA A 191 -22.26 -7.94 16.08
CA ALA A 191 -22.71 -8.91 17.08
C ALA A 191 -24.23 -8.88 17.28
N ASP A 192 -24.84 -7.68 17.28
CA ASP A 192 -26.29 -7.51 17.35
C ASP A 192 -26.98 -8.11 16.11
N TYR A 193 -26.44 -7.86 14.91
CA TYR A 193 -26.98 -8.43 13.67
C TYR A 193 -26.82 -9.95 13.62
N GLU A 194 -25.69 -10.50 14.05
CA GLU A 194 -25.44 -11.94 14.11
C GLU A 194 -26.42 -12.63 15.08
N SER A 195 -26.64 -12.04 16.25
CA SER A 195 -27.62 -12.53 17.23
C SER A 195 -29.05 -12.52 16.68
N ARG A 196 -29.46 -11.42 16.04
CA ARG A 196 -30.78 -11.32 15.40
C ARG A 196 -30.94 -12.32 14.26
N TRP A 197 -29.89 -12.51 13.46
CA TRP A 197 -29.88 -13.49 12.39
C TRP A 197 -30.03 -14.91 12.95
N ALA A 198 -29.23 -15.29 13.94
CA ALA A 198 -29.29 -16.60 14.57
C ALA A 198 -30.67 -16.86 15.21
N ALA A 199 -31.24 -15.87 15.90
CA ALA A 199 -32.59 -15.96 16.47
C ALA A 199 -33.67 -16.13 15.39
N THR A 200 -33.56 -15.42 14.27
CA THR A 200 -34.51 -15.53 13.15
C THR A 200 -34.41 -16.90 12.48
N VAL A 201 -33.20 -17.41 12.26
CA VAL A 201 -32.97 -18.76 11.73
C VAL A 201 -33.50 -19.83 12.67
N ALA A 202 -33.27 -19.70 13.98
CA ALA A 202 -33.82 -20.62 14.99
C ALA A 202 -35.35 -20.60 14.98
N LYS A 203 -35.96 -19.42 14.99
CA LYS A 203 -37.42 -19.26 14.92
C LYS A 203 -38.01 -19.86 13.63
N ASN A 204 -37.37 -19.66 12.48
CA ASN A 204 -37.83 -20.26 11.22
C ASN A 204 -37.75 -21.79 11.29
N ARG A 205 -36.69 -22.35 11.87
CA ARG A 205 -36.57 -23.80 12.09
C ARG A 205 -37.64 -24.35 13.04
N GLU A 206 -37.97 -23.63 14.11
CA GLU A 206 -39.04 -24.01 15.04
C GLU A 206 -40.41 -23.99 14.36
N ILE A 207 -40.69 -22.99 13.52
CA ILE A 207 -41.91 -22.91 12.73
C ILE A 207 -41.98 -24.07 11.74
N GLU A 208 -40.90 -24.35 11.00
CA GLU A 208 -40.84 -25.48 10.07
C GLU A 208 -41.09 -26.83 10.79
N ALA A 209 -40.54 -27.01 11.98
CA ALA A 209 -40.78 -28.21 12.78
C ALA A 209 -42.25 -28.34 13.21
N ALA A 210 -42.85 -27.26 13.73
CA ALA A 210 -44.26 -27.24 14.12
C ALA A 210 -45.20 -27.45 12.92
N CYS A 211 -44.89 -26.87 11.76
CA CYS A 211 -45.63 -27.11 10.52
C CYS A 211 -45.56 -28.58 10.11
N ARG A 212 -44.38 -29.22 10.16
CA ARG A 212 -44.24 -30.66 9.87
C ARG A 212 -45.04 -31.51 10.85
N GLU A 213 -45.00 -31.22 12.14
CA GLU A 213 -45.81 -31.93 13.15
C GLU A 213 -47.30 -31.81 12.83
N LEU A 214 -47.80 -30.60 12.56
CA LEU A 214 -49.19 -30.36 12.18
C LEU A 214 -49.57 -31.08 10.87
N GLU A 215 -48.68 -31.11 9.87
CA GLU A 215 -48.89 -31.85 8.63
C GLU A 215 -48.99 -33.36 8.86
N THR A 216 -48.14 -33.93 9.73
CA THR A 216 -48.25 -35.36 10.09
C THR A 216 -49.55 -35.67 10.85
N HIS A 217 -49.96 -34.79 11.77
CA HIS A 217 -51.23 -34.90 12.47
C HIS A 217 -52.41 -34.83 11.49
N LEU A 218 -52.41 -33.87 10.56
CA LEU A 218 -53.43 -33.76 9.51
C LEU A 218 -53.45 -34.97 8.59
N ALA A 219 -52.28 -35.51 8.21
CA ALA A 219 -52.18 -36.71 7.40
C ALA A 219 -52.80 -37.93 8.12
N SER A 220 -52.48 -38.11 9.41
CA SER A 220 -53.06 -39.19 10.22
C SER A 220 -54.58 -39.05 10.41
N LEU A 221 -55.08 -37.84 10.63
CA LEU A 221 -56.52 -37.56 10.74
C LEU A 221 -57.24 -37.82 9.41
N ARG A 222 -56.67 -37.39 8.29
CA ARG A 222 -57.19 -37.69 6.94
C ARG A 222 -57.26 -39.19 6.65
N GLN A 223 -56.32 -39.97 7.19
CA GLN A 223 -56.29 -41.42 7.06
C GLN A 223 -57.33 -42.12 7.97
N GLN A 224 -57.71 -41.50 9.10
CA GLN A 224 -58.73 -42.01 10.02
C GLN A 224 -60.15 -41.63 9.62
N LEU A 225 -60.35 -40.61 8.77
CA LEU A 225 -61.63 -40.40 8.13
C LEU A 225 -61.92 -41.56 7.17
N PRO A 226 -63.13 -42.14 7.17
CA PRO A 226 -63.53 -43.04 6.10
C PRO A 226 -63.42 -42.27 4.78
N ALA A 227 -63.02 -42.95 3.70
CA ALA A 227 -63.01 -42.36 2.36
C ALA A 227 -64.38 -41.74 2.11
N GLN A 228 -64.48 -40.41 2.24
CA GLN A 228 -65.66 -39.71 1.79
C GLN A 228 -65.62 -39.78 0.28
N ASP A 229 -66.52 -40.60 -0.26
CA ASP A 229 -66.92 -40.53 -1.65
C ASP A 229 -67.10 -39.06 -2.02
N SER A 230 -66.42 -38.65 -3.09
CA SER A 230 -66.60 -37.37 -3.74
C SER A 230 -68.08 -37.18 -4.10
N GLY A 231 -68.80 -36.47 -3.24
CA GLY A 231 -70.19 -36.09 -3.41
C GLY A 231 -70.35 -34.64 -2.96
N ALA A 232 -70.19 -33.75 -3.95
CA ALA A 232 -70.44 -32.32 -3.95
C ALA A 232 -71.26 -31.72 -2.78
N GLU A 233 -70.76 -30.62 -2.22
CA GLU A 233 -71.66 -29.54 -1.80
C GLU A 233 -71.05 -28.17 -2.11
N LYS A 234 -71.89 -27.34 -2.74
CA LYS A 234 -71.55 -26.00 -3.24
C LYS A 234 -71.56 -25.01 -2.09
N ASP A 235 -70.59 -24.13 -2.16
CA ASP A 235 -70.39 -22.92 -1.37
C ASP A 235 -71.69 -22.11 -1.17
N PRO A 236 -72.18 -21.87 0.06
CA PRO A 236 -73.37 -21.06 0.29
C PRO A 236 -73.05 -19.56 0.50
N PHE A 237 -71.79 -19.15 0.51
CA PHE A 237 -71.41 -17.74 0.65
C PHE A 237 -70.41 -17.33 -0.42
N GLY A 238 -70.94 -17.03 -1.60
CA GLY A 238 -70.20 -16.37 -2.66
C GLY A 238 -69.65 -15.03 -2.21
N VAL A 239 -68.34 -14.96 -2.00
CA VAL A 239 -67.56 -13.72 -1.99
C VAL A 239 -66.61 -13.75 -3.18
N ARG A 240 -67.13 -13.20 -4.28
CA ARG A 240 -66.49 -12.51 -5.40
C ARG A 240 -64.97 -12.65 -5.52
N GLU A 241 -64.54 -13.34 -6.57
CA GLU A 241 -63.17 -13.30 -7.11
C GLU A 241 -62.69 -11.86 -7.33
N GLY A 242 -61.46 -11.61 -6.88
CA GLY A 242 -60.70 -10.38 -7.11
C GLY A 242 -59.21 -10.70 -7.12
N VAL A 243 -58.72 -11.07 -8.31
CA VAL A 243 -57.36 -10.87 -8.86
C VAL A 243 -56.20 -11.33 -7.97
N GLY A 244 -55.65 -12.49 -8.32
CA GLY A 244 -54.27 -12.83 -8.00
C GLY A 244 -53.32 -12.15 -8.98
N GLU A 245 -52.39 -11.35 -8.46
CA GLU A 245 -51.07 -11.18 -9.07
C GLU A 245 -50.11 -12.08 -8.29
N GLY A 246 -49.77 -13.22 -8.90
CA GLY A 246 -48.67 -14.07 -8.46
C GLY A 246 -47.36 -13.53 -9.01
N SER A 247 -46.41 -13.29 -8.13
CA SER A 247 -44.99 -13.17 -8.48
C SER A 247 -44.30 -14.49 -8.15
N ASP A 248 -44.29 -15.43 -9.11
CA ASP A 248 -43.32 -16.52 -9.10
C ASP A 248 -42.15 -16.14 -9.99
N HIS A 249 -40.98 -15.98 -9.38
CA HIS A 249 -39.71 -15.89 -10.07
C HIS A 249 -38.79 -17.02 -9.59
N THR A 250 -38.88 -18.15 -10.28
CA THR A 250 -37.80 -19.12 -10.45
C THR A 250 -37.87 -19.50 -11.94
N GLY A 251 -36.90 -19.26 -12.80
CA GLY A 251 -35.47 -19.49 -12.66
C GLY A 251 -35.13 -20.78 -13.43
N ALA A 252 -34.81 -20.67 -14.74
CA ALA A 252 -33.83 -21.52 -15.44
C ALA A 252 -33.88 -21.36 -16.99
N ASN A 253 -32.81 -20.76 -17.51
CA ASN A 253 -31.93 -21.33 -18.54
C ASN A 253 -32.38 -21.43 -20.02
N GLY A 254 -31.48 -21.03 -20.93
CA GLY A 254 -31.45 -21.57 -22.31
C GLY A 254 -31.32 -20.57 -23.46
N GLN A 255 -30.10 -20.08 -23.70
CA GLN A 255 -29.38 -19.98 -24.98
C GLN A 255 -30.08 -19.63 -26.33
N ALA A 256 -29.40 -18.71 -27.04
CA ALA A 256 -29.06 -18.69 -28.48
C ALA A 256 -29.97 -18.00 -29.52
N SER A 257 -29.39 -16.98 -30.17
CA SER A 257 -29.44 -16.52 -31.58
C SER A 257 -29.16 -15.01 -31.56
N GLU A 258 -28.07 -14.46 -32.09
CA GLU A 258 -27.46 -14.55 -33.44
C GLU A 258 -28.42 -14.08 -34.55
N MET A 259 -27.87 -13.19 -35.42
CA MET A 259 -28.41 -12.62 -36.67
C MET A 259 -29.25 -11.33 -36.53
N ASP A 260 -28.65 -10.17 -36.84
CA ASP A 260 -28.64 -9.47 -38.16
C ASP A 260 -29.85 -8.51 -38.24
N GLU A 261 -29.80 -7.29 -38.77
CA GLU A 261 -29.07 -6.78 -39.94
C GLU A 261 -29.24 -5.24 -39.99
N SER A 262 -28.34 -4.56 -40.71
CA SER A 262 -28.33 -3.15 -41.20
C SER A 262 -27.41 -2.16 -40.49
#